data_AF-A0A3A3GAP4-F1
#
_entry.id   AF-A0A3A3GAP4-F1
#
_cell.length_a   1.000
_cell.length_b   1.000
_cell.length_c   1.000
_cell.angle_alpha   90.00
_cell.angle_beta   90.00
_cell.angle_gamma   90.00
#
_symmetry.space_group_name_H-M   'P 1'
#
loop_
_entity.id
_entity.type
_entity.pdbx_description
1 polymer ?
#
loop_
_entity_poly.entity_id
_entity_poly.type
_entity_poly.pdbx_seq_one_letter_code
_entity_poly.pdbx_strand_id
1 'polypeptide(L)'
;MLGLESISPAKLCRKHNQVDPNLLQQVFERLAMQILSRHGCSIADRKALRIIDSTTVALCLRRYKWADFRKTKAGIKLHLRLAFADAHEVLPEKATITTAKKNDRTQMDDLIEDAGITYVLTAVTWTTNHSIVIARTGYTS
;
A
#
# COMPACT_ATOMS: atom_id res chain seq x y z
N MET A 1 -6.43 27.08 3.53
CA MET A 1 -5.12 27.77 3.42
C MET A 1 -4.34 27.45 4.69
N LEU A 2 -3.28 26.63 4.62
CA LEU A 2 -2.58 26.07 5.80
C LEU A 2 -1.51 27.00 6.43
N GLY A 3 -1.44 28.29 6.06
CA GLY A 3 -0.61 29.28 6.76
C GLY A 3 0.90 29.01 6.77
N LEU A 4 1.43 28.34 5.75
CA LEU A 4 2.86 27.98 5.68
C LEU A 4 3.53 28.80 4.57
N GLU A 5 4.05 29.98 4.93
CA GLU A 5 4.65 30.94 3.98
C GLU A 5 5.92 30.40 3.29
N SER A 6 6.64 29.44 3.91
CA SER A 6 7.60 28.59 3.20
C SER A 6 7.99 27.36 4.04
N ILE A 7 7.92 26.17 3.42
CA ILE A 7 8.53 24.95 3.97
C ILE A 7 9.69 24.56 3.07
N SER A 8 10.92 24.60 3.61
CA SER A 8 12.06 24.05 2.88
C SER A 8 12.07 22.52 2.96
N PRO A 9 12.57 21.82 1.92
CA PRO A 9 12.71 20.36 1.94
C PRO A 9 13.46 19.83 3.17
N ALA A 10 14.46 20.58 3.65
CA ALA A 10 15.22 20.23 4.85
C ALA A 10 14.42 20.35 6.15
N LYS A 11 13.53 21.34 6.27
CA LYS A 11 12.61 21.46 7.41
C LYS A 11 11.60 20.31 7.40
N LEU A 12 11.05 19.99 6.22
CA LEU A 12 10.13 18.87 6.05
C LEU A 12 10.79 17.54 6.39
N CYS A 13 11.98 17.24 5.87
CA CYS A 13 12.72 16.01 6.19
C CYS A 13 12.98 15.85 7.68
N ARG A 14 13.44 16.91 8.36
CA ARG A 14 13.73 16.86 9.80
C ARG A 14 12.49 16.56 10.63
N LYS A 15 11.37 17.21 10.31
CA LYS A 15 10.09 16.94 10.98
C LYS A 15 9.56 15.56 10.64
N HIS A 16 9.63 15.14 9.38
CA HIS A 16 9.19 13.81 8.95
C HIS A 16 9.94 12.70 9.69
N ASN A 17 11.25 12.84 9.92
CA ASN A 17 12.03 11.87 10.70
C ASN A 17 11.63 11.78 12.19
N GLN A 18 10.85 12.73 12.70
CA GLN A 18 10.35 12.76 14.09
C GLN A 18 8.91 12.29 14.21
N VAL A 19 8.21 12.11 13.09
CA VAL A 19 6.81 11.68 13.08
C VAL A 19 6.77 10.16 13.05
N ASP A 20 5.90 9.57 13.88
CA ASP A 20 5.61 8.15 13.83
C ASP A 20 5.06 7.77 12.44
N PRO A 21 5.72 6.89 11.68
CA PRO A 21 5.23 6.43 10.39
C PRO A 21 3.80 5.87 10.44
N ASN A 22 3.42 5.25 11.56
CA ASN A 22 2.07 4.71 11.75
C ASN A 22 1.00 5.81 11.75
N LEU A 23 1.33 7.02 12.21
CA LEU A 23 0.40 8.15 12.16
C LEU A 23 0.11 8.55 10.71
N LEU A 24 1.14 8.60 9.87
CA LEU A 24 0.97 8.96 8.46
C LEU A 24 0.16 7.89 7.73
N GLN A 25 0.39 6.61 8.03
CA GLN A 25 -0.42 5.50 7.52
C GLN A 25 -1.89 5.63 7.95
N GLN A 26 -2.16 5.87 9.23
CA GLN A 26 -3.54 6.05 9.72
C GLN A 26 -4.24 7.25 9.07
N VAL A 27 -3.53 8.38 8.92
CA VAL A 27 -4.08 9.56 8.24
C VAL A 27 -4.39 9.24 6.78
N PHE A 28 -3.48 8.56 6.09
CA PHE A 28 -3.68 8.11 4.72
C PHE A 28 -4.92 7.21 4.59
N GLU A 29 -5.00 6.14 5.38
CA GLU A 29 -6.11 5.19 5.35
C GLU A 29 -7.44 5.86 5.68
N ARG A 30 -7.45 6.78 6.66
CA ARG A 30 -8.64 7.56 7.00
C ARG A 30 -9.11 8.44 5.83
N LEU A 31 -8.18 9.13 5.16
CA LEU A 31 -8.52 9.98 4.02
C LEU A 31 -8.98 9.14 2.82
N ALA A 32 -8.30 8.03 2.56
CA ALA A 32 -8.69 7.06 1.54
C ALA A 32 -10.11 6.54 1.75
N MET A 33 -10.45 6.10 2.97
CA MET A 33 -11.80 5.67 3.33
C MET A 33 -12.83 6.79 3.15
N GLN A 34 -12.50 8.01 3.54
CA GLN A 34 -13.40 9.15 3.34
C GLN A 34 -13.68 9.42 1.87
N ILE A 35 -12.66 9.34 1.01
CA ILE A 35 -12.83 9.48 -0.43
C ILE A 35 -13.69 8.31 -0.92
N LEU A 36 -13.28 7.06 -0.70
CA LEU A 36 -14.02 5.86 -1.12
C LEU A 36 -15.49 5.88 -0.68
N SER A 37 -15.81 6.34 0.53
CA SER A 37 -17.20 6.45 1.01
C SER A 37 -18.07 7.46 0.26
N ARG A 38 -17.44 8.50 -0.33
CA ARG A 38 -18.12 9.50 -1.16
C ARG A 38 -18.33 9.00 -2.59
N HIS A 39 -17.50 8.07 -3.04
CA HIS A 39 -17.65 7.44 -4.34
C HIS A 39 -18.64 6.27 -4.26
N GLY A 40 -19.64 6.29 -5.13
CA GLY A 40 -20.55 5.16 -5.29
C GLY A 40 -20.08 4.30 -6.45
N CYS A 41 -19.49 3.13 -6.18
CA CYS A 41 -19.25 2.19 -7.27
C CYS A 41 -20.60 1.65 -7.76
N SER A 42 -21.00 1.97 -8.99
CA SER A 42 -22.29 1.51 -9.54
C SER A 42 -22.29 0.01 -9.87
N ILE A 43 -21.10 -0.59 -10.01
CA ILE A 43 -20.91 -1.99 -10.38
C ILE A 43 -20.79 -2.83 -9.10
N ALA A 44 -21.87 -3.52 -8.75
CA ALA A 44 -21.96 -4.33 -7.53
C ALA A 44 -20.80 -5.32 -7.38
N ASP A 45 -20.41 -6.00 -8.46
CA ASP A 45 -19.35 -7.01 -8.44
C ASP A 45 -17.96 -6.41 -8.16
N ARG A 46 -17.73 -5.14 -8.52
CA ARG A 46 -16.44 -4.47 -8.27
C ARG A 46 -16.33 -3.90 -6.86
N LYS A 47 -17.46 -3.70 -6.15
CA LYS A 47 -17.42 -3.32 -4.72
C LYS A 47 -16.71 -4.38 -3.88
N ALA A 48 -16.90 -5.65 -4.25
CA ALA A 48 -16.30 -6.80 -3.57
C ALA A 48 -14.95 -7.24 -4.17
N LEU A 49 -14.31 -6.39 -5.00
CA LEU A 49 -13.02 -6.67 -5.61
C LEU A 49 -11.94 -5.73 -5.06
N ARG A 50 -10.79 -6.27 -4.73
CA ARG A 50 -9.59 -5.53 -4.34
C ARG A 50 -8.39 -6.01 -5.14
N ILE A 51 -7.50 -5.10 -5.49
CA ILE A 51 -6.20 -5.42 -6.10
C ILE A 51 -5.14 -5.22 -5.03
N ILE A 52 -4.27 -6.21 -4.86
CA ILE A 52 -3.07 -6.05 -4.05
C ILE A 52 -1.87 -6.02 -4.98
N ASP A 53 -1.15 -4.90 -4.93
CA ASP A 53 0.08 -4.69 -5.69
C ASP A 53 1.22 -4.28 -4.77
N SER A 54 2.46 -4.47 -5.23
CA SER A 54 3.63 -3.99 -4.51
C SER A 54 4.67 -3.39 -5.45
N THR A 55 5.23 -2.26 -5.06
CA THR A 55 6.32 -1.61 -5.79
C THR A 55 7.56 -1.52 -4.92
N THR A 56 8.71 -1.92 -5.46
CA THR A 56 10.01 -1.79 -4.78
C THR A 56 10.71 -0.51 -5.23
N VAL A 57 11.06 0.36 -4.29
CA VAL A 57 11.84 1.58 -4.52
C VAL A 57 13.27 1.37 -4.06
N ALA A 58 14.22 1.43 -4.98
CA ALA A 58 15.64 1.35 -4.67
C ALA A 58 16.13 2.67 -4.03
N LEU A 59 16.95 2.56 -2.98
CA LEU A 59 17.47 3.70 -2.22
C LEU A 59 18.99 3.64 -2.10
N CYS A 60 19.60 4.80 -1.83
CA CYS A 60 21.03 4.88 -1.54
C CYS A 60 21.34 4.36 -0.13
N LEU A 61 22.05 3.22 -0.05
CA LEU A 61 22.39 2.56 1.23
C LEU A 61 23.13 3.49 2.20
N ARG A 62 24.06 4.33 1.71
CA ARG A 62 24.83 5.26 2.53
C ARG A 62 23.92 6.26 3.27
N ARG A 63 22.79 6.64 2.67
CA ARG A 63 21.86 7.64 3.20
C ARG A 63 20.66 7.02 3.91
N TYR A 64 20.22 5.83 3.50
CA TYR A 64 19.03 5.15 4.00
C TYR A 64 19.40 3.80 4.62
N LYS A 65 20.26 3.81 5.64
CA LYS A 65 20.76 2.58 6.29
C LYS A 65 19.67 1.73 6.96
N TRP A 66 18.57 2.36 7.38
CA TRP A 66 17.43 1.66 7.98
C TRP A 66 16.65 0.82 6.95
N ALA A 67 16.73 1.16 5.67
CA ALA A 67 16.04 0.46 4.59
C ALA A 67 16.90 -0.67 4.01
N ASP A 68 17.45 -1.54 4.88
CA ASP A 68 18.30 -2.65 4.45
C ASP A 68 17.57 -3.57 3.47
N PHE A 69 18.22 -3.91 2.36
CA PHE A 69 17.70 -4.86 1.37
C PHE A 69 18.71 -5.98 1.10
N ARG A 70 19.93 -5.64 0.69
CA ARG A 70 21.05 -6.56 0.46
C ARG A 70 22.35 -5.90 0.93
N LYS A 71 23.44 -6.66 1.05
CA LYS A 71 24.77 -6.16 1.50
C LYS A 71 25.17 -4.80 0.92
N THR A 72 24.84 -4.52 -0.33
CA THR A 72 25.21 -3.28 -1.05
C THR A 72 24.02 -2.43 -1.50
N LYS A 73 22.78 -2.81 -1.16
CA LYS A 73 21.57 -2.11 -1.63
C LYS A 73 20.63 -1.80 -0.46
N ALA A 74 20.07 -0.59 -0.46
CA ALA A 74 18.91 -0.25 0.34
C ALA A 74 17.66 -0.19 -0.55
N GLY A 75 16.50 -0.42 0.04
CA GLY A 75 15.24 -0.29 -0.65
C GLY A 75 14.06 -0.48 0.29
N ILE A 76 12.93 0.08 -0.13
CA ILE A 76 11.64 -0.13 0.52
C ILE A 76 10.69 -0.81 -0.46
N LYS A 77 9.67 -1.46 0.08
CA LYS A 77 8.50 -1.94 -0.64
C LYS A 77 7.29 -1.16 -0.16
N LEU A 78 6.50 -0.68 -1.10
CA LEU A 78 5.18 -0.11 -0.86
C LEU A 78 4.16 -1.16 -1.30
N HIS A 79 3.42 -1.71 -0.34
CA HIS A 79 2.32 -2.64 -0.58
C HIS A 79 1.02 -1.85 -0.57
N LEU A 80 0.22 -1.99 -1.62
CA LEU A 80 -1.02 -1.25 -1.81
C LEU A 80 -2.19 -2.23 -1.88
N ARG A 81 -3.26 -1.91 -1.17
CA ARG A 81 -4.59 -2.47 -1.41
C ARG A 81 -5.42 -1.42 -2.12
N LEU A 82 -5.84 -1.73 -3.34
CA LEU A 82 -6.61 -0.83 -4.20
C LEU A 82 -8.07 -1.27 -4.25
N ALA A 83 -8.98 -0.30 -4.21
CA ALA A 83 -10.42 -0.45 -4.31
C ALA A 83 -10.95 0.26 -5.57
N PHE A 84 -12.01 -0.28 -6.15
CA PHE A 84 -12.72 0.38 -7.24
C PHE A 84 -13.68 1.41 -6.67
N ALA A 85 -13.40 2.70 -6.92
CA ALA A 85 -14.27 3.80 -6.55
C ALA A 85 -15.44 3.91 -7.52
N ASP A 86 -15.20 3.70 -8.82
CA ASP A 86 -16.22 3.57 -9.86
C ASP A 86 -15.76 2.61 -10.99
N ALA A 87 -16.38 2.69 -12.17
CA ALA A 87 -16.06 1.83 -13.31
C ALA A 87 -14.67 2.09 -13.93
N HIS A 88 -14.10 3.27 -13.72
CA HIS A 88 -12.86 3.76 -14.33
C HIS A 88 -11.84 4.26 -13.31
N GLU A 89 -12.24 4.39 -12.04
CA GLU A 89 -11.41 4.92 -10.97
C GLU A 89 -11.06 3.84 -9.95
N VAL A 90 -9.76 3.68 -9.73
CA VAL A 90 -9.17 2.79 -8.73
C VAL A 90 -8.39 3.65 -7.75
N LEU A 91 -8.72 3.54 -6.48
CA LEU A 91 -8.11 4.32 -5.41
C LEU A 91 -7.44 3.40 -4.40
N PRO A 92 -6.33 3.84 -3.77
CA PRO A 92 -5.77 3.08 -2.69
C PRO A 92 -6.67 3.16 -1.45
N GLU A 93 -6.84 2.02 -0.80
CA GLU A 93 -7.61 1.85 0.43
C GLU A 93 -6.69 1.61 1.64
N LYS A 94 -5.61 0.85 1.45
CA LYS A 94 -4.54 0.65 2.44
C LYS A 94 -3.16 0.75 1.80
N ALA A 95 -2.18 1.18 2.58
CA ALA A 95 -0.79 1.28 2.16
C ALA A 95 0.16 0.95 3.30
N THR A 96 1.04 -0.04 3.08
CA THR A 96 2.04 -0.47 4.08
C THR A 96 3.43 -0.37 3.48
N ILE A 97 4.35 0.26 4.20
CA ILE A 97 5.76 0.37 3.80
C ILE A 97 6.62 -0.58 4.61
N THR A 98 7.45 -1.36 3.93
CA THR A 98 8.40 -2.27 4.56
C THR A 98 9.79 -2.09 3.97
N THR A 99 10.83 -2.57 4.65
CA THR A 99 12.14 -2.79 4.00
C THR A 99 11.98 -3.76 2.84
N ALA A 100 12.70 -3.55 1.73
CA ALA A 100 12.59 -4.40 0.54
C ALA A 100 13.09 -5.84 0.76
N LYS A 101 13.74 -6.12 1.90
CA LYS A 101 14.16 -7.44 2.33
C LYS A 101 12.99 -8.38 2.65
N LYS A 102 11.85 -7.84 3.07
CA LYS A 102 10.68 -8.66 3.38
C LYS A 102 10.13 -9.31 2.10
N ASN A 103 9.74 -10.57 2.21
CA ASN A 103 9.09 -11.31 1.13
C ASN A 103 7.65 -10.79 0.96
N ASP A 104 7.21 -10.59 -0.29
CA ASP A 104 5.87 -10.08 -0.62
C ASP A 104 4.79 -11.03 -0.11
N ARG A 105 5.02 -12.35 -0.18
CA ARG A 105 4.04 -13.35 0.27
C ARG A 105 3.56 -13.09 1.70
N THR A 106 4.50 -12.91 2.63
CA THR A 106 4.19 -12.74 4.06
C THR A 106 3.55 -11.38 4.39
N GLN A 107 3.69 -10.38 3.52
CA GLN A 107 3.10 -9.05 3.75
C GLN A 107 1.79 -8.86 2.99
N MET A 108 1.53 -9.66 1.97
CA MET A 108 0.28 -9.65 1.23
C MET A 108 -0.84 -10.35 2.01
N ASP A 109 -0.53 -11.38 2.81
CA ASP A 109 -1.50 -12.01 3.72
C ASP A 109 -2.11 -10.98 4.69
N ASP A 110 -1.29 -10.05 5.21
CA ASP A 110 -1.73 -8.98 6.10
C ASP A 110 -2.72 -8.00 5.43
N LEU A 111 -2.82 -7.96 4.10
CA LEU A 111 -3.75 -7.09 3.36
C LEU A 111 -5.09 -7.76 3.01
N ILE A 112 -5.17 -9.09 3.20
CA ILE A 112 -6.34 -9.93 2.96
C ILE A 112 -7.09 -10.10 4.29
N GLU A 113 -7.96 -9.14 4.61
CA GLU A 113 -8.61 -9.07 5.93
C GLU A 113 -10.13 -9.19 5.87
N ASP A 114 -10.74 -8.80 4.75
CA ASP A 114 -12.19 -8.57 4.69
C ASP A 114 -12.89 -9.80 4.11
N ALA A 115 -13.85 -10.37 4.85
CA ALA A 115 -14.68 -11.49 4.40
C ALA A 115 -15.55 -11.10 3.20
N GLY A 116 -15.75 -12.04 2.26
CA GLY A 116 -16.59 -11.81 1.08
C GLY A 116 -15.95 -10.92 0.00
N ILE A 117 -14.69 -10.49 0.20
CA ILE A 117 -13.91 -9.76 -0.79
C ILE A 117 -13.05 -10.72 -1.60
N THR A 118 -12.99 -10.49 -2.91
CA THR A 118 -12.06 -11.14 -3.81
C THR A 118 -10.82 -10.27 -3.99
N TYR A 119 -9.65 -10.84 -3.77
CA TYR A 119 -8.36 -10.18 -3.90
C TYR A 119 -7.62 -10.70 -5.13
N VAL A 120 -7.14 -9.77 -5.95
CA VAL A 120 -6.31 -10.04 -7.13
C VAL A 120 -4.90 -9.58 -6.81
N LEU A 121 -3.94 -10.50 -6.75
CA LEU A 121 -2.55 -10.20 -6.46
C LEU A 121 -1.71 -10.18 -7.74
N THR A 122 -0.98 -9.09 -7.96
CA THR A 122 -0.21 -8.86 -9.21
C THR A 122 1.30 -9.02 -9.04
N ALA A 123 1.82 -8.79 -7.83
CA ALA A 123 3.26 -8.83 -7.55
C ALA A 123 3.71 -10.14 -6.86
N VAL A 124 2.87 -11.18 -6.83
CA VAL A 124 3.27 -12.51 -6.33
C VAL A 124 3.91 -13.30 -7.46
N THR A 125 5.19 -13.62 -7.33
CA THR A 125 5.84 -14.61 -8.20
C THR A 125 5.81 -15.97 -7.53
N TRP A 126 4.98 -16.88 -8.04
CA TRP A 126 5.33 -18.30 -7.97
C TRP A 126 6.48 -18.52 -8.95
N THR A 127 7.36 -19.48 -8.70
CA THR A 127 8.69 -19.65 -9.33
C THR A 127 8.72 -19.83 -10.86
N THR A 128 7.64 -19.59 -11.58
CA THR A 128 7.61 -19.49 -13.05
C THR A 128 6.47 -18.56 -13.50
N ASN A 129 6.85 -17.43 -14.13
CA ASN A 129 6.01 -16.43 -14.81
C ASN A 129 4.97 -15.65 -13.96
N HIS A 130 4.81 -14.37 -14.32
CA HIS A 130 3.83 -13.41 -13.75
C HIS A 130 2.45 -14.08 -13.61
N SER A 131 2.11 -14.47 -12.39
CA SER A 131 0.90 -15.24 -12.10
C SER A 131 -0.07 -14.35 -11.35
N ILE A 132 -1.29 -14.18 -11.88
CA ILE A 132 -2.38 -13.57 -11.11
C ILE A 132 -2.85 -14.59 -10.09
N VAL A 133 -2.79 -14.25 -8.81
CA VAL A 133 -3.36 -15.08 -7.73
C VAL A 133 -4.68 -14.47 -7.31
N ILE A 134 -5.74 -15.28 -7.30
CA ILE A 134 -7.06 -14.89 -6.80
C ILE A 134 -7.26 -15.55 -5.44
N ALA A 135 -7.40 -14.73 -4.40
CA ALA A 135 -7.78 -15.19 -3.06
C ALA A 135 -9.21 -14.72 -2.78
N ARG A 136 -10.07 -15.61 -2.29
CA ARG A 136 -11.41 -15.26 -1.81
C ARG A 136 -11.53 -15.65 -0.35
N THR A 137 -11.85 -14.67 0.49
CA THR A 137 -12.12 -14.89 1.91
C THR A 137 -13.54 -15.45 2.06
N GLY A 138 -13.69 -16.56 2.78
CA GLY A 138 -14.99 -17.21 2.99
C GLY A 138 -15.92 -16.39 3.90
N TYR A 139 -17.23 -16.59 3.75
CA TYR A 139 -18.22 -16.18 4.75
C TYR A 139 -18.13 -17.15 5.93
N THR A 140 -17.73 -16.70 7.11
CA THR A 140 -18.05 -17.46 8.32
C THR A 140 -19.55 -17.31 8.56
N SER A 141 -20.26 -18.42 8.46
CA SER A 141 -21.70 -18.54 8.69
C SER A 141 -22.10 -18.13 10.10
#